data_AF-A0A437AGH7-F1
#
_entry.id   AF-A0A437AGH7-F1
#
_cell.length_a   1.000
_cell.length_b   1.000
_cell.length_c   1.000
_cell.angle_alpha   90.00
_cell.angle_beta   90.00
_cell.angle_gamma   90.00
#
_symmetry.space_group_name_H-M   'P 1'
#
loop_
_entity.id
_entity.type
_entity.pdbx_description
1 polymer ?
#
loop_
_entity_poly.entity_id
_entity_poly.type
_entity_poly.pdbx_seq_one_letter_code
_entity_poly.pdbx_strand_id
1 'polypeptide(L)'
;MTKLLLAEETLGKPLLSAVAAKVPFEMIVGKNGRVWIDAATQKEVIKVVRCFKEFDEAEAWNDEDGGLSKGREIVRTVCGK
;
A
#
# COMPACT_ATOMS: atom_id res chain seq x y z
N MET A 1 -5.67 -0.92 -26.55
CA MET A 1 -6.89 -0.95 -25.73
C MET A 1 -6.46 -0.99 -24.28
N THR A 2 -6.39 0.17 -23.62
CA THR A 2 -5.91 0.30 -22.24
C THR A 2 -6.99 -0.23 -21.30
N LYS A 3 -6.70 -1.29 -20.55
CA LYS A 3 -7.58 -1.73 -19.46
C LYS A 3 -7.30 -0.82 -18.27
N LEU A 4 -8.16 0.16 -18.05
CA LEU A 4 -8.22 0.88 -16.79
C LEU A 4 -8.75 -0.12 -15.73
N LEU A 5 -7.92 -0.48 -14.75
CA LEU A 5 -8.40 -1.17 -13.56
C LEU A 5 -8.82 -0.11 -12.55
N LEU A 6 -10.12 0.19 -12.53
CA LEU A 6 -10.72 0.97 -11.45
C LEU A 6 -10.71 0.11 -10.19
N ALA A 7 -9.92 0.58 -9.24
CA ALA A 7 -9.72 0.06 -7.89
C ALA A 7 -10.98 0.13 -7.01
N GLU A 8 -12.18 -0.16 -7.53
CA GLU A 8 -13.40 -0.26 -6.70
C GLU A 8 -13.36 -1.51 -5.80
N GLU A 9 -12.73 -2.60 -6.23
CA GLU A 9 -12.64 -3.85 -5.44
C GLU A 9 -11.42 -3.95 -4.51
N THR A 10 -10.46 -3.00 -4.58
CA THR A 10 -9.35 -2.92 -3.61
C THR A 10 -9.78 -2.42 -2.22
N LEU A 11 -11.07 -2.10 -2.05
CA LEU A 11 -11.73 -1.82 -0.78
C LEU A 11 -11.65 -2.99 0.24
N GLY A 12 -11.16 -4.17 -0.14
CA GLY A 12 -10.88 -5.30 0.76
C GLY A 12 -9.43 -5.48 1.19
N LYS A 13 -8.47 -4.65 0.74
CA LYS A 13 -7.04 -4.79 1.09
C LYS A 13 -6.63 -3.71 2.11
N PRO A 14 -6.43 -4.07 3.40
CA PRO A 14 -6.29 -3.09 4.47
C PRO A 14 -5.12 -2.11 4.29
N LEU A 15 -3.97 -2.60 3.81
CA LEU A 15 -2.79 -1.78 3.61
C LEU A 15 -2.98 -0.74 2.50
N LEU A 16 -3.53 -1.13 1.34
CA LEU A 16 -3.73 -0.21 0.21
C LEU A 16 -4.62 0.96 0.60
N SER A 17 -5.73 0.66 1.28
CA SER A 17 -6.66 1.68 1.78
C SER A 17 -5.99 2.60 2.81
N ALA A 18 -5.22 2.03 3.74
CA ALA A 18 -4.54 2.80 4.77
C ALA A 18 -3.47 3.75 4.19
N VAL A 19 -2.67 3.29 3.23
CA VAL A 19 -1.63 4.12 2.59
C VAL A 19 -2.26 5.23 1.74
N ALA A 20 -3.27 4.90 0.93
CA ALA A 20 -3.95 5.85 0.05
C ALA A 20 -4.66 6.98 0.81
N ALA A 21 -5.10 6.72 2.04
CA ALA A 21 -5.67 7.73 2.93
C ALA A 21 -4.64 8.78 3.42
N LYS A 22 -3.34 8.54 3.26
CA LYS A 22 -2.25 9.44 3.68
C LYS A 22 -1.46 10.02 2.52
N VAL A 23 -1.24 9.23 1.48
CA VAL A 23 -0.41 9.59 0.33
C VAL A 23 -1.16 9.15 -0.91
N PRO A 24 -1.59 10.07 -1.80
CA PRO A 24 -2.09 9.69 -3.12
C PRO A 24 -0.97 9.07 -3.96
N PHE A 25 -1.21 7.90 -4.56
CA PHE A 25 -0.24 7.20 -5.40
C PHE A 25 -0.92 6.37 -6.49
N GLU A 26 -0.18 6.06 -7.55
CA GLU A 26 -0.53 5.07 -8.56
C GLU A 26 0.30 3.80 -8.36
N MET A 27 -0.26 2.66 -8.74
CA MET A 27 0.43 1.37 -8.61
C MET A 27 0.07 0.41 -9.74
N ILE A 28 1.07 -0.34 -10.20
CA ILE A 28 0.91 -1.42 -11.18
C ILE A 28 1.54 -2.69 -10.60
N VAL A 29 0.76 -3.78 -10.55
CA VAL A 29 1.23 -5.09 -10.10
C VAL A 29 1.44 -6.01 -11.31
N GLY A 30 2.70 -6.37 -11.56
CA GLY A 30 3.07 -7.31 -12.59
C GLY A 30 2.89 -8.76 -12.14
N LYS A 31 2.49 -9.65 -13.05
CA LYS A 31 2.42 -11.12 -12.79
C LYS A 31 3.77 -11.76 -12.46
N ASN A 32 4.86 -11.04 -12.67
CA ASN A 32 6.23 -11.42 -12.32
C ASN A 32 6.61 -11.08 -10.86
N GLY A 33 5.63 -10.70 -10.03
CA GLY A 33 5.86 -10.35 -8.62
C GLY A 33 6.50 -8.97 -8.43
N ARG A 34 6.60 -8.15 -9.49
CA ARG A 34 7.11 -6.78 -9.38
C ARG A 34 5.97 -5.79 -9.24
N VAL A 35 6.18 -4.80 -8.40
CA VAL A 35 5.25 -3.69 -8.21
C VAL A 35 5.95 -2.40 -8.63
N TRP A 36 5.28 -1.61 -9.46
CA TRP A 36 5.68 -0.25 -9.78
C TRP A 36 4.77 0.72 -9.03
N ILE A 37 5.35 1.76 -8.43
CA ILE A 37 4.68 2.76 -7.62
C ILE A 37 5.13 4.14 -8.11
N ASP A 38 4.18 5.06 -8.23
CA ASP A 38 4.43 6.47 -8.51
C ASP A 38 3.57 7.38 -7.63
N ALA A 39 4.11 8.56 -7.32
CA ALA A 39 3.47 9.56 -6.47
C ALA A 39 4.01 10.95 -6.82
N ALA A 40 3.39 12.00 -6.28
CA ALA A 40 3.72 13.39 -6.64
C ALA A 40 5.19 13.75 -6.36
N THR A 41 5.83 13.12 -5.35
CA THR A 41 7.24 13.33 -5.03
C THR A 41 7.99 12.01 -4.77
N GLN A 42 9.31 12.00 -4.98
CA GLN A 42 10.16 10.85 -4.63
C GLN A 42 10.05 10.47 -3.14
N LYS A 43 9.87 11.46 -2.25
CA LYS A 43 9.68 11.22 -0.82
C LYS A 43 8.40 10.44 -0.55
N GLU A 44 7.33 10.72 -1.28
CA GLU A 44 6.07 9.99 -1.16
C GLU A 44 6.16 8.59 -1.74
N VAL A 45 6.83 8.41 -2.89
CA VAL A 45 7.13 7.07 -3.43
C VAL A 45 7.85 6.24 -2.37
N ILE A 46 8.88 6.79 -1.70
CA ILE A 46 9.61 6.12 -0.64
C ILE A 46 8.70 5.77 0.55
N LYS A 47 7.78 6.67 0.96
CA LYS A 47 6.83 6.38 2.03
C LYS A 47 5.93 5.20 1.69
N VAL A 48 5.35 5.18 0.49
CA VAL A 48 4.52 4.06 0.03
C VAL A 48 5.34 2.77 0.06
N VAL A 49 6.50 2.74 -0.59
CA VAL A 49 7.37 1.55 -0.62
C VAL A 49 7.72 1.06 0.79
N ARG A 50 8.04 1.97 1.72
CA ARG A 50 8.34 1.61 3.11
C ARG A 50 7.16 0.98 3.82
N CYS A 51 5.94 1.50 3.66
CA CYS A 51 4.75 0.89 4.25
C CYS A 51 4.55 -0.56 3.79
N PHE A 52 4.75 -0.84 2.50
CA PHE A 52 4.61 -2.19 1.97
C PHE A 52 5.72 -3.13 2.46
N LYS A 53 6.96 -2.63 2.48
CA LYS A 53 8.09 -3.41 2.98
C LYS A 53 7.93 -3.76 4.46
N GLU A 54 7.57 -2.79 5.31
CA GLU A 54 7.38 -3.02 6.75
C GLU A 54 6.18 -3.93 7.02
N PHE A 55 5.12 -3.86 6.21
CA PHE A 55 3.97 -4.77 6.30
C PHE A 55 4.34 -6.21 5.92
N ASP A 56 5.22 -6.35 4.93
CA ASP A 56 5.71 -7.65 4.45
C ASP A 56 6.66 -8.31 5.44
N GLU A 57 7.61 -7.55 5.97
CA GLU A 57 8.54 -8.02 7.01
C GLU A 57 7.82 -8.41 8.32
N ALA A 58 6.66 -7.80 8.59
CA ALA A 58 5.83 -8.13 9.75
C ALA A 58 4.93 -9.35 9.52
N GLU A 59 4.90 -9.93 8.31
CA GLU A 59 3.96 -10.98 7.89
C GLU A 59 2.50 -10.67 8.24
N ALA A 60 2.13 -9.38 8.23
CA ALA A 60 0.87 -8.90 8.79
C ALA A 60 -0.37 -9.43 8.05
N TRP A 61 -0.22 -9.96 6.84
CA TRP A 61 -1.30 -10.63 6.11
C TRP A 61 -1.78 -11.92 6.78
N ASN A 62 -1.01 -12.48 7.73
CA ASN A 62 -1.39 -13.68 8.48
C ASN A 62 -2.29 -13.38 9.69
N ASP A 63 -2.50 -12.10 10.03
CA ASP A 63 -3.33 -11.70 11.17
C ASP A 63 -4.82 -12.00 10.91
N GLU A 64 -5.58 -12.27 11.98
CA GLU A 64 -7.02 -12.57 11.91
C GLU A 64 -7.84 -11.46 11.25
N ASP A 65 -7.38 -10.21 11.33
CA ASP A 65 -8.00 -9.03 10.71
C ASP A 65 -7.47 -8.70 9.31
N GLY A 66 -6.66 -9.60 8.72
CA GLY A 66 -6.00 -9.40 7.43
C GLY A 66 -4.91 -8.32 7.47
N GLY A 67 -4.39 -8.01 8.65
CA GLY A 67 -3.34 -7.01 8.90
C GLY A 67 -3.88 -5.58 8.98
N LEU A 68 -5.17 -5.38 9.20
CA LEU A 68 -5.77 -4.04 9.26
C LEU A 68 -5.18 -3.17 10.36
N SER A 69 -5.10 -3.71 11.57
CA SER A 69 -4.57 -3.00 12.73
C SER A 69 -3.08 -2.68 12.53
N LYS A 70 -2.31 -3.67 12.06
CA LYS A 70 -0.89 -3.51 11.81
C LYS A 70 -0.58 -2.53 10.68
N GLY A 71 -1.35 -2.58 9.59
CA GLY A 71 -1.24 -1.65 8.47
C GLY A 71 -1.47 -0.20 8.90
N ARG A 72 -2.46 0.06 9.77
CA ARG A 72 -2.70 1.41 10.33
C ARG A 72 -1.54 1.90 11.20
N GLU A 73 -0.96 1.02 12.00
CA GLU A 73 0.21 1.33 12.84
C GLU A 73 1.42 1.71 11.97
N ILE A 74 1.76 0.87 11.00
CA ILE A 74 2.88 1.10 10.06
C ILE A 74 2.68 2.41 9.32
N VAL A 75 1.51 2.64 8.74
CA VAL A 75 1.21 3.88 8.01
C VAL A 75 1.37 5.11 8.92
N ARG A 76 0.91 5.04 10.18
CA ARG A 76 1.08 6.15 11.14
C ARG A 76 2.57 6.43 11.41
N THR A 77 3.37 5.38 11.56
CA THR A 77 4.81 5.48 11.82
C THR A 77 5.58 6.04 10.62
N VAL A 78 5.31 5.53 9.42
CA VAL A 78 6.03 5.88 8.19
C VAL A 78 5.57 7.21 7.61
N CYS A 79 4.26 7.44 7.53
CA CYS A 79 3.70 8.62 6.88
C CYS A 79 3.59 9.84 7.81
N GLY A 80 3.65 9.63 9.13
CA GLY A 80 3.43 10.67 10.15
C GLY A 80 1.93 10.82 10.53
N LYS A 81 1.66 11.71 11.49
CA LYS A 81 0.29 12.12 11.84
C LYS A 81 -0.39 12.81 10.67
#